data_AF-A0A105T777-F1
#
_entry.id   AF-A0A105T777-F1
#
_cell.length_a   1.000
_cell.length_b   1.000
_cell.length_c   1.000
_cell.angle_alpha   90.00
_cell.angle_beta   90.00
_cell.angle_gamma   90.00
#
_symmetry.space_group_name_H-M   'P 1'
#
loop_
_entity.id
_entity.type
_entity.pdbx_description
1 polymer ?
#
loop_
_entity_poly.entity_id
_entity_poly.type
_entity_poly.pdbx_seq_one_letter_code
_entity_poly.pdbx_strand_id
1 'polypeptide(L)'
;MWRSAVCIGLLSAVLSGCQTTHDELLAKGYPPAFADGFAEGCSSGRQAAGVITGEYKKDVARYLKDSTYAQGWDDGFRQCQAMRESQDREEYQERHWDQRERDWQHEKDVDAARAYRSQ
;
A
#
# COMPACT_ATOMS: atom_id res chain seq x y z
N MET A 1 15.25 25.55 27.43
CA MET A 1 13.80 25.72 27.16
C MET A 1 13.48 25.81 25.67
N TRP A 2 14.17 26.66 24.89
CA TRP A 2 13.96 26.77 23.43
C TRP A 2 14.21 25.44 22.67
N ARG A 3 15.30 24.74 22.98
CA ARG A 3 15.66 23.47 22.30
C ARG A 3 14.59 22.38 22.48
N SER A 4 13.94 22.33 23.64
CA SER A 4 12.84 21.40 23.92
C SER A 4 11.57 21.77 23.13
N ALA A 5 11.26 23.07 22.98
CA ALA A 5 10.12 23.52 22.19
C ALA A 5 10.28 23.22 20.69
N VAL A 6 11.51 23.30 20.16
CA VAL A 6 11.82 22.95 18.76
C VAL A 6 11.68 21.45 18.51
N CYS A 7 12.14 20.60 19.44
CA CYS A 7 11.97 19.16 19.33
C CYS A 7 10.49 18.75 19.40
N ILE A 8 9.70 19.38 20.27
CA ILE A 8 8.25 19.10 20.38
C ILE A 8 7.49 19.57 19.13
N GLY A 9 7.86 20.72 18.54
CA GLY A 9 7.30 21.18 17.27
C GLY A 9 7.61 20.25 16.09
N LEU A 10 8.84 19.71 16.02
CA LEU A 10 9.25 18.74 14.99
C LEU A 10 8.55 17.38 15.14
N LEU A 11 8.38 16.89 16.38
CA LEU A 11 7.64 15.65 16.66
C LEU A 11 6.15 15.74 16.29
N SER A 12 5.57 16.94 16.39
CA SER A 12 4.17 17.20 16.02
C SER A 12 3.93 17.16 14.51
N ALA A 13 4.94 17.52 13.71
CA ALA A 13 4.85 17.53 12.25
C ALA A 13 4.92 16.12 11.62
N VAL A 14 5.52 15.15 12.32
CA VAL A 14 5.57 13.74 11.85
C VAL A 14 4.22 13.03 12.06
N LEU A 15 3.32 13.61 12.87
CA LEU A 15 1.94 13.14 13.08
C LEU A 15 0.94 13.73 12.06
N SER A 16 1.42 14.28 10.95
CA SER A 16 0.57 14.79 9.85
C SER A 16 -0.21 13.65 9.20
N GLY A 17 -1.33 13.30 9.84
CA GLY A 17 -2.56 12.70 9.33
C GLY A 17 -2.44 11.50 8.39
N CYS A 18 -3.08 10.39 8.77
CA CYS A 18 -3.77 9.57 7.78
C CYS A 18 -4.81 10.46 7.08
N GLN A 19 -4.40 11.24 6.09
CA GLN A 19 -5.35 11.92 5.22
C GLN A 19 -6.00 10.83 4.37
N THR A 20 -7.32 10.73 4.44
CA THR A 20 -8.02 9.76 3.61
C THR A 20 -7.99 10.25 2.17
N THR A 21 -7.87 9.35 1.20
CA THR A 21 -7.91 9.72 -0.23
C THR A 21 -9.23 10.43 -0.58
N HIS A 22 -10.30 10.16 0.18
CA HIS A 22 -11.57 10.87 0.09
C HIS A 22 -11.41 12.38 0.32
N ASP A 23 -10.80 12.77 1.45
CA ASP A 23 -10.57 14.19 1.79
C ASP A 23 -9.67 14.88 0.76
N GLU A 24 -8.68 14.16 0.24
CA GLU A 24 -7.79 14.66 -0.81
C GLU A 24 -8.54 14.91 -2.12
N LEU A 25 -9.43 14.00 -2.52
CA LEU A 25 -10.28 14.16 -3.70
C LEU A 25 -11.20 15.36 -3.54
N LEU A 26 -11.82 15.53 -2.37
CA LEU A 26 -12.64 16.71 -2.08
C LEU A 26 -11.83 18.01 -2.17
N ALA A 27 -10.62 18.03 -1.59
CA ALA A 27 -9.73 19.19 -1.64
C ALA A 27 -9.30 19.54 -3.08
N LYS A 28 -9.21 18.54 -3.96
CA LYS A 28 -8.94 18.71 -5.40
C LYS A 28 -10.17 19.10 -6.21
N GLY A 29 -11.34 19.23 -5.59
CA GLY A 29 -12.58 19.65 -6.23
C GLY A 29 -13.36 18.53 -6.92
N TYR A 30 -13.06 17.25 -6.62
CA TYR A 30 -13.87 16.14 -7.11
C TYR A 30 -15.26 16.17 -6.45
N PRO A 31 -16.32 15.73 -7.15
CA PRO A 31 -17.66 15.65 -6.59
C PRO A 31 -17.69 14.74 -5.34
N PRO A 32 -18.48 15.06 -4.30
CA PRO A 32 -18.58 14.20 -3.12
C PRO A 32 -19.01 12.77 -3.42
N ALA A 33 -19.93 12.59 -4.37
CA ALA A 33 -20.34 11.26 -4.82
C ALA A 33 -19.18 10.43 -5.39
N PHE A 34 -18.28 11.06 -6.14
CA PHE A 34 -17.08 10.41 -6.66
C PHE A 34 -16.14 10.00 -5.52
N ALA A 35 -15.88 10.91 -4.58
CA ALA A 35 -15.01 10.64 -3.43
C ALA A 35 -15.55 9.50 -2.55
N ASP A 36 -16.87 9.48 -2.27
CA ASP A 36 -17.55 8.40 -1.55
C ASP A 36 -17.37 7.06 -2.28
N GLY A 37 -17.69 7.04 -3.57
CA GLY A 37 -17.54 5.85 -4.42
C GLY A 37 -16.11 5.34 -4.40
N PHE A 38 -15.14 6.23 -4.59
CA PHE A 38 -13.72 5.91 -4.59
C PHE A 38 -13.25 5.29 -3.27
N ALA A 39 -13.67 5.84 -2.14
CA ALA A 39 -13.30 5.31 -0.82
C ALA A 39 -13.83 3.87 -0.61
N GLU A 40 -15.09 3.63 -0.97
CA GLU A 40 -15.73 2.31 -0.87
C GLU A 40 -15.17 1.30 -1.88
N GLY A 41 -14.93 1.75 -3.12
CA GLY A 41 -14.28 0.99 -4.17
C GLY A 41 -12.88 0.56 -3.76
N CYS A 42 -12.07 1.48 -3.23
CA CYS A 42 -10.72 1.19 -2.76
C CYS A 42 -10.69 0.17 -1.61
N SER A 43 -11.60 0.27 -0.64
CA SER A 43 -11.75 -0.74 0.41
C SER A 43 -12.03 -2.13 -0.19
N SER A 44 -12.97 -2.17 -1.15
CA SER A 44 -13.37 -3.39 -1.85
C SER A 44 -12.25 -3.99 -2.70
N GLY A 45 -11.49 -3.16 -3.42
CA GLY A 45 -10.36 -3.59 -4.25
C GLY A 45 -9.22 -4.19 -3.43
N ARG A 46 -8.92 -3.62 -2.26
CA ARG A 46 -7.95 -4.22 -1.33
C ARG A 46 -8.41 -5.58 -0.82
N GLN A 47 -9.68 -5.72 -0.46
CA GLN A 47 -10.21 -7.01 -0.04
C GLN A 47 -10.16 -8.04 -1.18
N ALA A 48 -10.47 -7.64 -2.41
CA ALA A 48 -10.38 -8.50 -3.59
C ALA A 48 -8.95 -8.97 -3.89
N ALA A 49 -7.94 -8.16 -3.57
CA ALA A 49 -6.53 -8.51 -3.64
C ALA A 49 -6.05 -9.40 -2.47
N GLY A 50 -6.94 -9.90 -1.61
CA GLY A 50 -6.59 -10.87 -0.56
C GLY A 50 -6.29 -10.26 0.81
N VAL A 51 -6.50 -8.95 1.02
CA VAL A 51 -6.36 -8.34 2.34
C VAL A 51 -7.48 -8.82 3.26
N ILE A 52 -7.12 -9.57 4.31
CA ILE A 52 -8.06 -10.09 5.33
C ILE A 52 -8.71 -8.95 6.12
N THR A 53 -8.00 -7.83 6.26
CA THR A 53 -8.44 -6.64 6.99
C THR A 53 -9.06 -5.61 6.03
N GLY A 54 -10.38 -5.61 5.96
CA GLY A 54 -11.13 -4.67 5.12
C GLY A 54 -12.52 -5.21 4.82
N GLU A 55 -13.42 -4.32 4.43
CA GLU A 55 -14.79 -4.69 4.05
C GLU A 55 -15.02 -4.35 2.58
N TYR A 56 -15.61 -5.29 1.85
CA TYR A 56 -16.23 -4.99 0.57
C TYR A 56 -17.44 -4.09 0.82
N LYS A 57 -17.41 -2.89 0.25
CA LYS A 57 -18.45 -1.87 0.36
C LYS A 57 -18.85 -1.44 -1.04
N LYS A 58 -20.10 -1.71 -1.39
CA LYS A 58 -20.72 -1.23 -2.62
C LYS A 58 -22.19 -0.97 -2.34
N ASP A 59 -22.57 0.30 -2.30
CA ASP A 59 -23.99 0.68 -2.32
C ASP A 59 -24.54 0.44 -3.72
N VAL A 60 -25.11 -0.76 -3.93
CA VAL A 60 -25.61 -1.19 -5.24
C VAL A 60 -26.71 -0.25 -5.75
N ALA A 61 -27.60 0.21 -4.88
CA ALA A 61 -28.69 1.09 -5.30
C ALA A 61 -28.15 2.44 -5.78
N ARG A 62 -27.19 3.01 -5.05
CA ARG A 62 -26.51 4.25 -5.45
C ARG A 62 -25.65 4.06 -6.69
N TYR A 63 -24.92 2.95 -6.80
CA TYR A 63 -24.12 2.60 -7.97
C TYR A 63 -24.95 2.58 -9.26
N LEU A 64 -26.17 2.04 -9.21
CA LEU A 64 -27.05 1.98 -10.39
C LEU A 64 -27.68 3.33 -10.74
N LYS A 65 -27.80 4.25 -9.78
CA LYS A 65 -28.55 5.51 -9.92
C LYS A 65 -27.64 6.73 -10.14
N ASP A 66 -26.44 6.71 -9.58
CA ASP A 66 -25.49 7.81 -9.58
C ASP A 66 -24.22 7.39 -10.33
N SER A 67 -24.10 7.84 -11.58
CA SER A 67 -22.95 7.54 -12.42
C SER A 67 -21.63 8.08 -11.88
N THR A 68 -21.67 9.15 -11.08
CA THR A 68 -20.48 9.78 -10.50
C THR A 68 -19.94 8.92 -9.36
N TYR A 69 -20.84 8.42 -8.51
CA TYR A 69 -20.48 7.42 -7.51
C TYR A 69 -19.98 6.12 -8.15
N ALA A 70 -20.64 5.64 -9.21
CA ALA A 70 -20.22 4.42 -9.92
C ALA A 70 -18.81 4.54 -10.51
N GLN A 71 -18.50 5.67 -11.16
CA GLN A 71 -17.15 5.96 -11.66
C GLN A 71 -16.12 5.97 -10.53
N GLY A 72 -16.40 6.71 -9.44
CA GLY A 72 -15.51 6.73 -8.29
C GLY A 72 -15.25 5.32 -7.75
N TRP A 73 -16.31 4.52 -7.61
CA TRP A 73 -16.22 3.14 -7.12
C TRP A 73 -15.36 2.25 -8.02
N ASP A 74 -15.57 2.28 -9.34
CA ASP A 74 -14.80 1.47 -10.28
C ASP A 74 -13.31 1.86 -10.27
N ASP A 75 -13.02 3.16 -10.24
CA ASP A 75 -11.65 3.67 -10.25
C ASP A 75 -10.91 3.34 -8.95
N GLY A 76 -11.56 3.58 -7.81
CA GLY A 76 -11.02 3.24 -6.49
C GLY A 76 -10.76 1.74 -6.37
N PHE A 77 -11.68 0.90 -6.86
CA PHE A 77 -11.53 -0.56 -6.87
C PHE A 77 -10.29 -0.99 -7.65
N ARG A 78 -10.19 -0.58 -8.92
CA ARG A 78 -9.06 -0.98 -9.78
C ARG A 78 -7.73 -0.48 -9.23
N GLN A 79 -7.68 0.77 -8.78
CA GLN A 79 -6.44 1.36 -8.29
C GLN A 79 -5.92 0.64 -7.06
N CYS A 80 -6.76 0.46 -6.05
CA CYS A 80 -6.32 -0.15 -4.79
C CYS A 80 -6.13 -1.67 -4.88
N GLN A 81 -6.82 -2.35 -5.79
CA GLN A 81 -6.51 -3.74 -6.13
C GLN A 81 -5.10 -3.84 -6.73
N ALA A 82 -4.82 -3.07 -7.78
CA ALA A 82 -3.54 -3.11 -8.46
C ALA A 82 -2.37 -2.74 -7.55
N MET A 83 -2.56 -1.75 -6.67
CA MET A 83 -1.55 -1.37 -5.67
C MET A 83 -1.21 -2.50 -4.69
N ARG A 84 -2.19 -3.33 -4.32
CA ARG A 84 -1.93 -4.48 -3.43
C ARG A 84 -1.25 -5.61 -4.18
N GLU A 85 -1.74 -5.93 -5.37
CA GLU A 85 -1.10 -6.94 -6.23
C GLU A 85 0.36 -6.58 -6.56
N SER A 86 0.66 -5.29 -6.77
CA SER A 86 2.05 -4.85 -6.99
C SER A 86 2.90 -5.00 -5.75
N GLN A 87 2.39 -4.63 -4.57
CA GLN A 87 3.11 -4.79 -3.29
C GLN A 87 3.39 -6.26 -2.99
N ASP A 88 2.41 -7.15 -3.17
CA ASP A 88 2.58 -8.58 -2.95
C ASP A 88 3.64 -9.16 -3.90
N ARG A 89 3.68 -8.68 -5.14
CA ARG A 89 4.70 -9.08 -6.13
C ARG A 89 6.09 -8.59 -5.74
N GLU A 90 6.21 -7.34 -5.30
CA GLU A 90 7.48 -6.76 -4.83
C GLU A 90 8.00 -7.52 -3.61
N GLU A 91 7.15 -7.74 -2.61
CA GLU A 91 7.51 -8.50 -1.40
C GLU A 91 7.94 -9.93 -1.74
N TYR A 92 7.24 -10.59 -2.67
CA TYR A 92 7.65 -11.89 -3.17
C TYR A 92 9.05 -11.84 -3.80
N GLN A 93 9.31 -10.87 -4.67
CA GLN A 93 10.59 -10.72 -5.36
C GLN A 93 11.74 -10.47 -4.37
N GLU A 94 11.56 -9.56 -3.41
CA GLU A 94 12.56 -9.26 -2.38
C GLU A 94 12.91 -10.49 -1.55
N ARG A 95 11.91 -11.21 -1.02
CA ARG A 95 12.15 -12.43 -0.23
C ARG A 95 12.94 -13.50 -1.01
N HIS A 96 12.66 -13.66 -2.30
CA HIS A 96 13.34 -14.66 -3.13
C HIS A 96 14.72 -14.21 -3.60
N TRP A 97 14.91 -12.90 -3.82
CA TRP A 97 16.22 -12.34 -4.11
C TRP A 97 17.17 -12.52 -2.92
N ASP A 98 16.71 -12.18 -1.72
CA ASP A 98 17.49 -12.28 -0.49
C ASP A 98 17.91 -13.73 -0.17
N GLN A 99 17.03 -14.70 -0.44
CA GLN A 99 17.37 -16.13 -0.28
C GLN A 99 18.50 -16.55 -1.23
N ARG A 100 18.39 -16.22 -2.52
CA ARG A 100 19.42 -16.57 -3.51
C ARG A 100 20.78 -15.94 -3.16
N GLU A 101 20.80 -14.69 -2.73
CA GLU A 101 22.05 -14.02 -2.34
C GLU A 101 22.70 -14.67 -1.12
N ARG A 102 21.90 -15.10 -0.13
CA ARG A 102 22.42 -15.85 1.03
C ARG A 102 23.00 -17.20 0.63
N ASP A 103 22.31 -17.94 -0.22
CA ASP A 103 22.76 -19.26 -0.69
C ASP A 103 24.06 -19.13 -1.49
N TRP A 104 24.14 -18.14 -2.38
CA TRP A 104 25.34 -17.85 -3.16
C TRP A 104 26.53 -17.47 -2.27
N GLN A 105 26.30 -16.64 -1.25
CA GLN A 105 27.36 -16.28 -0.31
C GLN A 105 27.83 -17.48 0.51
N HIS A 106 26.93 -18.37 0.91
CA HIS A 106 27.28 -19.62 1.61
C HIS A 106 28.13 -20.54 0.74
N GLU A 107 27.79 -20.71 -0.54
CA GLU A 107 28.55 -21.52 -1.48
C GLU A 107 30.00 -21.02 -1.62
N LYS A 108 30.17 -19.70 -1.75
CA LYS A 108 31.51 -19.09 -1.80
C LYS A 108 32.34 -19.35 -0.55
N ASP A 109 31.73 -19.26 0.63
CA ASP A 109 32.42 -19.50 1.89
C ASP A 109 32.83 -20.97 2.03
N VAL A 110 31.97 -21.90 1.60
CA VAL A 110 32.27 -23.35 1.56
C VAL A 110 33.42 -23.65 0.61
N ASP A 111 33.41 -23.07 -0.59
CA ASP A 111 34.46 -23.28 -1.58
C ASP A 111 35.80 -22.69 -1.13
N ALA A 112 35.79 -21.52 -0.50
CA ALA A 112 36.97 -20.95 0.14
C ALA A 112 37.52 -21.90 1.22
N ALA A 113 36.66 -22.44 2.09
CA ALA A 113 37.06 -23.39 3.13
C ALA A 113 37.60 -24.72 2.58
N ARG A 114 37.10 -25.19 1.42
CA ARG A 114 37.64 -26.36 0.71
C ARG A 114 39.03 -26.07 0.17
N ALA A 115 39.24 -24.91 -0.46
CA ALA A 115 40.54 -24.50 -1.00
C ALA A 115 41.62 -24.38 0.10
N TYR A 116 41.27 -23.89 1.29
CA TYR A 116 42.18 -23.86 2.43
C TYR A 116 42.50 -25.24 3.01
N ARG A 117 41.58 -26.21 2.92
CA ARG A 117 41.82 -27.59 3.41
C ARG A 117 42.62 -28.47 2.44
N SER A 118 42.73 -28.09 1.18
CA SER A 118 43.52 -28.79 0.18
C SER A 118 45.00 -28.37 0.12
N GLN A 119 45.42 -27.45 1.00
CA GLN A 119 46.81 -27.02 1.19
C GLN A 119 47.36 -27.62 2.49
#